data_AF-A0A259NGP3-F1
#
_entry.id   AF-A0A259NGP3-F1
#
_cell.length_a   1.000
_cell.length_b   1.000
_cell.length_c   1.000
_cell.angle_alpha   90.00
_cell.angle_beta   90.00
_cell.angle_gamma   90.00
#
_symmetry.space_group_name_H-M   'P 1'
#
loop_
_entity.id
_entity.type
_entity.pdbx_description
1 polymer ?
#
loop_
_entity_poly.entity_id
_entity_poly.type
_entity_poly.pdbx_seq_one_letter_code
_entity_poly.pdbx_strand_id
1 'polypeptide(L)' 'MRLALPRQRELDLGRPQVMGILNVTPDSFSDGGKHQQLSQALRSAEQMLADGATILD' A
#
# COMPACT_ATOMS: atom_id res chain seq x y z
N MET A 1 10.33 -1.70 -20.25
CA MET A 1 10.58 -3.14 -19.97
C MET A 1 9.45 -3.59 -19.07
N ARG A 2 8.70 -4.67 -19.37
CA ARG A 2 7.59 -5.10 -18.50
C ARG A 2 7.99 -6.26 -17.62
N LEU A 3 7.65 -6.19 -16.34
CA LEU A 3 7.79 -7.28 -15.37
C LEU A 3 6.43 -7.95 -15.17
N ALA A 4 6.36 -9.25 -15.45
CA ALA A 4 5.19 -10.06 -15.11
C ALA A 4 5.13 -10.30 -13.59
N LEU A 5 3.96 -10.10 -13.00
CA LEU A 5 3.69 -10.26 -11.58
C LEU A 5 2.62 -11.35 -11.34
N PRO A 6 2.54 -11.91 -10.12
CA PRO A 6 1.47 -12.83 -9.76
C PRO A 6 0.08 -12.22 -9.97
N ARG A 7 -0.91 -13.10 -10.22
CA ARG A 7 -2.32 -12.75 -10.49
C ARG A 7 -2.52 -11.97 -11.80
N GLN A 8 -1.77 -12.33 -12.85
CA GLN A 8 -1.89 -11.75 -14.19
C GLN A 8 -1.73 -10.21 -14.21
N ARG A 9 -0.84 -9.69 -13.37
CA ARG A 9 -0.50 -8.26 -13.33
C ARG A 9 0.81 -8.02 -14.06
N GLU A 10 1.00 -6.81 -14.56
CA GLU A 10 2.24 -6.35 -15.17
C GLU A 10 2.67 -5.02 -14.56
N LEU A 11 3.97 -4.79 -14.45
CA LEU A 11 4.56 -3.51 -14.07
C LEU A 11 5.49 -3.02 -15.17
N ASP A 12 5.26 -1.80 -15.66
CA ASP A 12 6.15 -1.19 -16.66
C ASP A 12 7.37 -0.54 -15.99
N LEU A 13 8.52 -1.17 -16.12
CA LEU A 13 9.81 -0.69 -15.67
C LEU A 13 10.50 0.21 -16.72
N GLY A 14 9.79 0.68 -17.75
CA GLY A 14 10.28 1.71 -18.68
C GLY A 14 10.45 3.09 -18.04
N ARG A 15 9.94 3.29 -16.82
CA ARG A 15 10.11 4.49 -16.00
C ARG A 15 10.30 4.10 -14.52
N PRO A 16 10.87 5.00 -13.68
CA PRO A 16 10.90 4.79 -12.24
C PRO A 16 9.49 4.57 -11.69
N GLN A 17 9.38 3.65 -10.73
CA GLN A 17 8.15 3.32 -10.03
C GLN A 17 8.32 3.70 -8.57
N VAL A 18 7.24 4.19 -7.96
CA VAL A 18 7.23 4.59 -6.56
C VAL A 18 6.48 3.53 -5.75
N MET A 19 7.15 3.02 -4.72
CA MET A 19 6.58 2.09 -3.75
C MET A 19 6.29 2.84 -2.45
N GLY A 20 5.03 2.93 -2.07
CA GLY A 20 4.61 3.44 -0.78
C GLY A 20 4.77 2.38 0.29
N ILE A 21 5.39 2.72 1.41
CA ILE A 21 5.54 1.81 2.56
C ILE A 21 4.38 2.06 3.53
N LEU A 22 3.46 1.11 3.63
CA LEU A 22 2.30 1.16 4.49
C LEU A 22 2.56 0.36 5.78
N ASN A 23 3.20 1.01 6.73
CA ASN A 23 3.43 0.41 8.04
C ASN A 23 2.10 0.24 8.81
N VAL A 24 1.73 -1.01 9.08
CA VAL A 24 0.59 -1.36 9.95
C VAL A 24 1.12 -2.15 11.14
N THR A 25 1.49 -1.45 12.22
CA THR A 25 1.93 -2.09 13.47
C THR A 25 0.81 -2.07 14.51
N PRO A 26 0.62 -3.16 15.28
CA PRO A 26 -0.40 -3.24 16.33
C PRO A 26 0.09 -2.57 17.62
N ASP A 27 0.51 -1.32 17.58
CA ASP A 27 0.99 -0.64 18.78
C ASP A 27 -0.15 0.15 19.45
N SER A 28 -0.58 -0.39 20.59
CA SER A 28 -1.61 0.10 21.53
C SER A 28 -3.07 0.06 21.03
N PHE A 29 -3.83 -0.91 21.57
CA PHE A 29 -5.08 -0.70 22.34
C PHE A 29 -5.96 -1.96 22.31
N SER A 30 -6.25 -2.46 23.51
CA SER A 30 -7.12 -3.57 23.88
C SER A 30 -8.43 -3.63 23.07
N ASP A 31 -8.68 -4.77 22.44
CA ASP A 31 -9.96 -5.35 21.97
C ASP A 31 -10.99 -4.51 21.18
N GLY A 32 -10.72 -3.24 20.86
CA GLY A 32 -11.63 -2.37 20.06
C GLY A 32 -10.99 -1.61 18.88
N GLY A 33 -9.66 -1.56 18.80
CA GLY A 33 -8.91 -0.72 17.85
C GLY A 33 -8.72 -1.28 16.44
N LYS A 34 -9.03 -2.57 16.19
CA LYS A 34 -8.73 -3.25 14.90
C LYS A 34 -9.41 -2.61 13.70
N HIS A 35 -10.67 -2.19 13.83
CA HIS A 35 -11.40 -1.50 12.75
C HIS A 35 -10.86 -0.08 12.50
N GLN A 36 -10.45 0.63 13.56
CA GLN A 36 -9.85 1.95 13.43
C GLN A 36 -8.48 1.88 12.76
N GLN A 37 -7.64 0.93 13.14
CA GLN A 37 -6.33 0.67 12.52
C GLN A 37 -6.47 0.30 11.04
N LEU A 38 -7.41 -0.60 10.70
CA LEU A 38 -7.68 -0.93 9.30
C LEU A 38 -8.15 0.30 8.51
N SER A 39 -9.07 1.09 9.07
CA SER A 39 -9.57 2.29 8.40
C SER A 39 -8.45 3.32 8.17
N GLN A 40 -7.51 3.44 9.11
CA GLN A 40 -6.37 4.34 9.00
C GLN A 40 -5.39 3.85 7.94
N ALA A 41 -5.07 2.55 7.93
CA ALA A 41 -4.23 1.94 6.91
C ALA A 41 -4.82 2.14 5.50
N LEU A 42 -6.14 1.97 5.35
CA LEU A 42 -6.84 2.21 4.07
C LEU A 42 -6.74 3.67 3.64
N ARG A 43 -6.98 4.64 4.54
CA ARG A 43 -6.83 6.07 4.21
C ARG A 43 -5.40 6.42 3.79
N SER A 44 -4.40 5.88 4.49
CA SER A 44 -2.99 6.08 4.11
C SER A 44 -2.67 5.47 2.75
N ALA A 45 -3.19 4.27 2.45
CA ALA A 45 -3.04 3.63 1.15
C ALA A 45 -3.69 4.46 0.03
N GLU A 46 -4.92 4.96 0.24
CA GLU A 46 -5.61 5.84 -0.70
C GLU A 46 -4.81 7.11 -0.99
N GLN A 47 -4.24 7.74 0.05
CA GLN A 47 -3.40 8.92 -0.12
C GLN A 47 -2.12 8.61 -0.91
N MET A 48 -1.43 7.50 -0.61
CA MET A 48 -0.24 7.09 -1.36
C MET A 48 -0.53 6.88 -2.85
N LEU A 49 -1.68 6.27 -3.17
CA LEU A 49 -2.12 6.12 -4.56
C LEU A 49 -2.40 7.48 -5.21
N ALA A 50 -3.05 8.41 -4.49
CA ALA A 50 -3.29 9.78 -4.97
C ALA A 50 -1.99 10.57 -5.22
N ASP A 51 -0.98 10.34 -4.39
CA ASP A 51 0.36 10.95 -4.53
C ASP A 51 1.21 10.30 -5.64
N GLY A 52 0.72 9.22 -6.26
CA GLY A 52 1.34 8.58 -7.42
C GLY A 52 2.14 7.32 -7.11
N ALA A 53 2.02 6.74 -5.91
CA ALA A 53 2.54 5.40 -5.66
C ALA A 53 1.86 4.38 -6.58
N THR A 54 2.65 3.51 -7.19
CA THR A 54 2.17 2.45 -8.09
C THR A 54 2.29 1.07 -7.45
N ILE A 55 2.98 0.98 -6.32
CA ILE A 55 3.16 -0.21 -5.50
C ILE A 55 2.92 0.20 -4.04
N LEU A 56 2.31 -0.67 -3.27
CA LEU A 56 2.26 -0.57 -1.81
C LEU A 56 2.95 -1.80 -1.22
N ASP A 57 3.81 -1.57 -0.24
CA ASP A 57 4.43 -2.59 0.62
C ASP A 57 3.87 -2.50 2.04
#